data_AF-A0A6A0BE80-F1
#
_entry.id   AF-A0A6A0BE80-F1
#
_cell.length_a   1.000
_cell.length_b   1.000
_cell.length_c   1.000
_cell.angle_alpha   90.00
_cell.angle_beta   90.00
_cell.angle_gamma   90.00
#
_symmetry.space_group_name_H-M   'P 1'
#
loop_
_entity.id
_entity.type
_entity.pdbx_description
1 polymer ?
#
loop_
_entity_poly.entity_id
_entity_poly.type
_entity_poly.pdbx_seq_one_letter_code
_entity_poly.pdbx_strand_id
1 'polypeptide(L)'
;MFEEEEEKMINNIDKFEYYRQEKKIKIREIVDKGISRSRYHRLTTGNAKLTPEDAVILTQILNLTPYEIYSSEYLKLDWFDMSHQASPYETYDIISVHVQILSAYQFVGNYPSAYKEVFNTFRTNHYIKEFFPLTILLMKILEDEIAGTDVSDLLDELYQQLMKRDLWTSYEVMVIFSLAEVKSFKEINLLDNLYDVLDDRSIIEYDDNYMISIITIFRYSLFAKSLALRDVARIKRFYTKIQASRHNILTLQVSVIQRLSEIIYMELTGEYAKAAVNLQKLLLVSEFVIENNKVLGNRDKLYAEDDYDLSHEEIAKWREELGVSQDYDLLT
;
A
#
# COMPACT_ATOMS: atom_id res chain seq x y z
N MET A 1 30.15 -33.00 13.78
CA MET A 1 28.83 -33.01 14.43
C MET A 1 28.51 -31.55 14.62
N PHE A 2 27.92 -30.94 13.59
CA PHE A 2 27.60 -29.53 13.60
C PHE A 2 26.28 -29.43 14.36
N GLU A 3 26.31 -28.69 15.47
CA GLU A 3 25.11 -28.30 16.19
C GLU A 3 24.22 -27.56 15.19
N GLU A 4 23.01 -28.08 14.98
CA GLU A 4 21.90 -27.33 14.41
C GLU A 4 21.70 -26.12 15.33
N GLU A 5 22.14 -24.95 14.89
CA GLU A 5 21.62 -23.69 15.42
C GLU A 5 20.12 -23.72 15.13
N GLU A 6 19.32 -24.13 16.13
CA GLU A 6 17.88 -23.97 16.14
C GLU A 6 17.60 -22.48 15.85
N GLU A 7 17.22 -22.23 14.61
CA GLU A 7 16.79 -20.95 14.10
C GLU A 7 15.72 -20.42 15.05
N LYS A 8 16.11 -19.43 15.84
CA LYS A 8 15.30 -18.90 16.93
C LYS A 8 14.08 -18.23 16.31
N MET A 9 13.00 -19.00 16.14
CA MET A 9 11.70 -18.50 15.69
C MET A 9 11.41 -17.25 16.52
N ILE A 10 11.32 -16.08 15.87
CA ILE A 10 10.97 -14.83 16.55
C ILE A 10 9.58 -15.10 17.13
N ASN A 11 9.55 -15.30 18.44
CA ASN A 11 8.33 -15.73 19.09
C ASN A 11 7.54 -14.44 19.35
N ASN A 12 6.27 -14.38 18.97
CA ASN A 12 5.41 -13.22 19.22
C ASN A 12 5.46 -12.75 20.69
N ILE A 13 5.81 -13.66 21.63
CA ILE A 13 6.08 -13.33 23.04
C ILE A 13 7.23 -12.34 23.25
N ASP A 14 8.23 -12.26 22.38
CA ASP A 14 9.41 -11.41 22.55
C ASP A 14 9.02 -9.93 22.53
N LYS A 15 8.01 -9.56 21.73
CA LYS A 15 7.43 -8.21 21.73
C LYS A 15 6.62 -7.93 23.00
N PHE A 16 5.85 -8.90 23.50
CA PHE A 16 5.19 -8.78 24.81
C PHE A 16 6.22 -8.62 25.96
N GLU A 17 7.32 -9.35 25.92
CA GLU A 17 8.41 -9.25 26.89
C GLU A 17 9.14 -7.90 26.80
N TYR A 18 9.38 -7.39 25.60
CA TYR A 18 9.89 -6.03 25.38
C TYR A 18 9.00 -4.98 26.07
N TYR A 19 7.69 -4.98 25.80
CA TYR A 19 6.77 -4.05 26.44
C TYR A 19 6.69 -4.24 27.96
N ARG A 20 6.75 -5.48 28.46
CA ARG A 20 6.81 -5.76 29.89
C ARG A 20 8.01 -5.09 30.55
N GLN A 21 9.19 -5.22 29.94
CA GLN A 21 10.43 -4.65 30.46
C GLN A 21 10.39 -3.12 30.43
N GLU A 22 9.98 -2.52 29.30
CA GLU A 22 9.84 -1.07 29.13
C GLU A 22 8.87 -0.47 30.16
N LYS A 23 7.71 -1.09 30.34
CA LYS A 23 6.67 -0.66 31.29
C LYS A 23 6.96 -1.13 32.73
N LYS A 24 8.09 -1.81 32.96
CA LYS A 24 8.56 -2.31 34.27
C LYS A 24 7.53 -3.18 35.03
N ILE A 25 6.70 -3.91 34.29
CA ILE A 25 5.69 -4.80 34.85
C ILE A 25 6.36 -6.08 35.36
N LYS A 26 6.13 -6.47 36.61
CA LYS A 26 6.74 -7.67 37.19
C LYS A 26 5.98 -8.91 36.72
N ILE A 27 6.69 -10.03 36.53
CA ILE A 27 6.06 -11.33 36.19
C ILE A 27 4.97 -11.71 37.21
N ARG A 28 5.13 -11.35 38.49
CA ARG A 28 4.11 -11.60 39.52
C ARG A 28 2.76 -10.98 39.15
N GLU A 29 2.75 -9.78 38.58
CA GLU A 29 1.52 -9.09 38.19
C GLU A 29 0.82 -9.86 37.06
N ILE A 30 1.59 -10.43 36.12
CA ILE A 30 1.07 -11.30 35.04
C ILE A 30 0.45 -12.58 35.62
N VAL A 31 1.08 -13.15 36.65
CA VAL A 31 0.57 -14.33 37.36
C VAL A 31 -0.74 -14.03 38.08
N ASP A 32 -0.85 -12.87 38.72
CA ASP A 32 -2.06 -12.44 39.41
C ASP A 32 -3.25 -12.23 38.44
N LYS A 33 -3.00 -12.12 37.13
CA LYS A 33 -4.00 -11.98 36.06
C LYS A 33 -4.34 -13.28 35.31
N GLY A 34 -3.75 -14.41 35.69
CA GLY A 34 -4.19 -15.73 35.22
C GLY A 34 -3.17 -16.53 34.41
N ILE A 35 -2.04 -15.93 33.98
CA ILE A 35 -0.97 -16.69 33.32
C ILE A 35 -0.01 -17.22 34.37
N SER A 36 -0.06 -18.53 34.64
CA SER A 36 0.82 -19.14 35.65
C SER A 36 2.30 -18.88 35.37
N ARG A 37 3.12 -18.78 36.43
CA ARG A 37 4.56 -18.48 36.30
C ARG A 37 5.29 -19.48 35.39
N SER A 38 4.94 -20.76 35.50
CA SER A 38 5.51 -21.82 34.65
C SER A 38 5.10 -21.65 33.19
N ARG A 39 3.82 -21.31 32.94
CA ARG A 39 3.33 -21.03 31.58
C ARG A 39 4.05 -19.82 30.98
N TYR A 40 4.18 -18.73 31.73
CA TYR A 40 4.88 -17.52 31.28
C TYR A 40 6.32 -17.82 30.83
N HIS A 41 7.10 -18.51 31.66
CA HIS A 41 8.48 -18.85 31.32
C HIS A 41 8.58 -19.81 30.12
N ARG A 42 7.62 -20.73 29.97
CA ARG A 42 7.55 -21.61 28.80
C ARG A 42 7.19 -20.83 27.52
N LEU A 43 6.32 -19.83 27.61
CA LEU A 43 6.03 -18.93 26.49
C LEU A 43 7.30 -18.21 26.06
N THR A 44 8.01 -17.55 26.99
CA THR A 44 9.25 -16.78 26.68
C THR A 44 10.43 -17.63 26.20
N THR A 45 10.38 -18.94 26.41
CA THR A 45 11.44 -19.87 25.96
C THR A 45 11.03 -20.67 24.72
N GLY A 46 9.88 -20.39 24.11
CA GLY A 46 9.37 -21.11 22.93
C GLY A 46 8.76 -22.49 23.23
N ASN A 47 8.78 -22.93 24.48
CA ASN A 47 8.26 -24.23 24.94
C ASN A 47 6.73 -24.26 25.12
N ALA A 48 6.04 -23.17 24.85
CA ALA A 48 4.58 -23.10 24.80
C ALA A 48 4.14 -22.12 23.71
N LYS A 49 3.02 -22.44 23.04
CA LYS A 49 2.37 -21.52 22.09
C LYS A 49 1.52 -20.50 22.84
N LEU A 50 1.59 -19.24 22.39
CA LEU A 50 0.71 -18.17 22.84
C LEU A 50 -0.72 -18.48 22.40
N THR A 51 -1.67 -18.45 23.33
CA THR A 51 -3.10 -18.60 23.03
C THR A 51 -3.78 -17.24 22.95
N PRO A 52 -4.96 -17.13 22.31
CA PRO A 52 -5.72 -15.88 22.31
C PRO A 52 -6.01 -15.35 23.72
N GLU A 53 -6.26 -16.25 24.67
CA GLU A 53 -6.52 -15.88 26.06
C GLU A 53 -5.27 -15.32 26.76
N ASP A 54 -4.08 -15.89 26.50
CA ASP A 54 -2.83 -15.29 26.97
C ASP A 54 -2.61 -13.90 26.35
N ALA A 55 -2.86 -13.75 25.05
CA ALA A 55 -2.68 -12.49 24.33
C ALA A 55 -3.60 -11.39 24.90
N VAL A 56 -4.85 -11.71 25.21
CA VAL A 56 -5.79 -10.79 25.87
C VAL A 56 -5.28 -10.38 27.26
N ILE A 57 -4.84 -11.35 28.08
CA ILE A 57 -4.33 -11.06 29.42
C ILE A 57 -3.08 -10.18 29.36
N LEU A 58 -2.12 -10.53 28.49
CA LEU A 58 -0.88 -9.78 28.30
C LEU A 58 -1.16 -8.36 27.78
N THR A 59 -2.06 -8.22 26.82
CA THR A 59 -2.49 -6.93 26.28
C THR A 59 -3.08 -6.04 27.37
N GLN A 60 -3.98 -6.58 28.19
CA GLN A 60 -4.63 -5.82 29.27
C GLN A 60 -3.65 -5.41 30.36
N ILE A 61 -2.79 -6.31 30.80
CA ILE A 61 -1.86 -6.00 31.90
C ILE A 61 -0.75 -5.05 31.47
N LEU A 62 -0.29 -5.17 30.24
CA LEU A 62 0.71 -4.27 29.67
C LEU A 62 0.09 -2.95 29.19
N ASN A 63 -1.24 -2.81 29.28
CA ASN A 63 -1.99 -1.65 28.80
C ASN A 63 -1.53 -1.26 27.38
N LEU A 64 -1.55 -2.25 26.47
CA LEU A 64 -1.15 -2.04 25.09
C LEU A 64 -2.25 -1.30 24.33
N THR A 65 -1.83 -0.30 23.56
CA THR A 65 -2.68 0.34 22.55
C THR A 65 -2.95 -0.60 21.38
N PRO A 66 -4.01 -0.38 20.57
CA PRO A 66 -4.27 -1.16 19.37
C PRO A 66 -3.06 -1.26 18.43
N TYR A 67 -2.29 -0.19 18.30
CA TYR A 67 -1.06 -0.17 17.51
C TYR A 67 0.03 -1.10 18.08
N GLU A 68 0.24 -1.08 19.40
CA GLU A 68 1.22 -1.96 20.05
C GLU A 68 0.80 -3.43 19.92
N ILE A 69 -0.49 -3.75 20.06
CA ILE A 69 -1.03 -5.10 19.84
C ILE A 69 -0.76 -5.55 18.41
N TYR A 70 -1.16 -4.74 17.43
CA TYR A 70 -0.94 -5.02 16.01
C TYR A 70 0.54 -5.30 15.72
N SER A 71 1.42 -4.42 16.21
CA SER A 71 2.85 -4.56 16.03
C SER A 71 3.43 -5.77 16.75
N SER A 72 2.75 -6.33 17.76
CA SER A 72 3.18 -7.54 18.47
C SER A 72 2.88 -8.83 17.71
N GLU A 73 1.84 -8.82 16.88
CA GLU A 73 1.37 -9.99 16.14
C GLU A 73 1.92 -10.06 14.72
N TYR A 74 2.15 -8.90 14.10
CA TYR A 74 2.59 -8.80 12.71
C TYR A 74 3.96 -8.15 12.61
N LEU A 75 4.84 -8.77 11.81
CA LEU A 75 6.11 -8.18 11.43
C LEU A 75 5.89 -7.16 10.31
N LYS A 76 6.10 -5.88 10.63
CA LYS A 76 6.07 -4.78 9.66
C LYS A 76 7.44 -4.61 9.03
N LEU A 77 7.49 -4.61 7.70
CA LEU A 77 8.71 -4.45 6.93
C LEU A 77 9.03 -2.96 6.69
N ASP A 78 10.31 -2.61 6.76
CA ASP A 78 10.78 -1.26 6.42
C ASP A 78 10.98 -1.11 4.91
N TRP A 79 10.67 0.07 4.37
CA TRP A 79 10.56 0.43 2.96
C TRP A 79 11.84 0.20 2.15
N PHE A 80 12.99 0.11 2.80
CA PHE A 80 14.31 0.02 2.15
C PHE A 80 15.09 -1.26 2.45
N ASP A 81 14.60 -2.11 3.36
CA ASP A 81 15.33 -3.32 3.70
C ASP A 81 14.90 -4.49 2.81
N MET A 82 15.53 -4.50 1.63
CA MET A 82 15.40 -5.55 0.62
C MET A 82 16.20 -6.82 0.98
N SER A 83 16.87 -6.84 2.15
CA SER A 83 17.82 -7.88 2.57
C SER A 83 17.47 -8.41 3.96
N HIS A 84 16.30 -9.05 4.10
CA HIS A 84 15.97 -9.68 5.37
C HIS A 84 16.29 -11.17 5.37
N GLN A 85 16.89 -11.63 6.48
CA GLN A 85 16.86 -13.03 6.90
C GLN A 85 15.40 -13.42 7.15
N ALA A 86 14.72 -13.82 6.09
CA ALA A 86 13.31 -14.13 6.13
C ALA A 86 13.09 -15.57 6.57
N SER A 87 12.43 -15.76 7.69
CA SER A 87 11.94 -17.07 8.09
C SER A 87 10.67 -17.40 7.30
N PRO A 88 10.52 -18.64 6.81
CA PRO A 88 9.32 -19.09 6.11
C PRO A 88 8.08 -19.15 7.03
N TYR A 89 8.26 -18.96 8.34
CA TYR A 89 7.19 -19.03 9.34
C TYR A 89 6.79 -17.68 9.93
N GLU A 90 7.38 -16.57 9.45
CA GLU A 90 7.02 -15.25 9.94
C GLU A 90 5.60 -14.85 9.55
N THR A 91 4.91 -14.19 10.49
CA THR A 91 3.59 -13.60 10.26
C THR A 91 3.77 -12.13 9.89
N TYR A 92 3.70 -11.83 8.60
CA TYR A 92 3.92 -10.48 8.09
C TYR A 92 2.67 -9.61 8.11
N ASP A 93 2.87 -8.31 8.27
CA ASP A 93 1.87 -7.30 7.89
C ASP A 93 1.70 -7.32 6.37
N ILE A 94 0.55 -7.82 5.88
CA ILE A 94 0.29 -8.02 4.44
C ILE A 94 0.39 -6.71 3.66
N ILE A 95 0.05 -5.59 4.29
CA ILE A 95 0.16 -4.27 3.69
C ILE A 95 1.63 -3.94 3.39
N SER A 96 2.52 -4.11 4.38
CA SER A 96 3.96 -3.90 4.19
C SER A 96 4.55 -4.86 3.13
N VAL A 97 4.04 -6.08 3.01
CA VAL A 97 4.42 -7.05 1.96
C VAL A 97 4.09 -6.49 0.57
N HIS A 98 2.89 -5.96 0.36
CA HIS A 98 2.53 -5.34 -0.91
C HIS A 98 3.40 -4.12 -1.25
N VAL A 99 3.73 -3.29 -0.26
CA VAL A 99 4.65 -2.14 -0.45
C VAL A 99 6.05 -2.60 -0.87
N GLN A 100 6.56 -3.70 -0.29
CA GLN A 100 7.84 -4.29 -0.67
C GLN A 100 7.81 -4.87 -2.09
N ILE A 101 6.76 -5.60 -2.44
CA ILE A 101 6.58 -6.16 -3.79
C ILE A 101 6.58 -5.04 -4.84
N LEU A 102 5.82 -3.96 -4.60
CA LEU A 102 5.75 -2.84 -5.53
C LEU A 102 7.08 -2.07 -5.62
N SER A 103 7.75 -1.83 -4.50
CA SER A 103 9.06 -1.17 -4.49
C SER A 103 10.08 -2.00 -5.26
N ALA A 104 10.14 -3.30 -5.01
CA ALA A 104 11.02 -4.23 -5.72
C ALA A 104 10.76 -4.24 -7.24
N TYR A 105 9.48 -4.22 -7.65
CA TYR A 105 9.08 -4.13 -9.04
C TYR A 105 9.48 -2.80 -9.69
N GLN A 106 9.21 -1.66 -9.02
CA GLN A 106 9.54 -0.32 -9.55
C GLN A 106 11.04 -0.14 -9.76
N PHE A 107 11.87 -0.67 -8.85
CA PHE A 107 13.32 -0.53 -8.90
C PHE A 107 14.06 -1.71 -9.56
N VAL A 108 13.37 -2.60 -10.26
CA VAL A 108 13.97 -3.77 -10.93
C VAL A 108 15.12 -3.41 -11.87
N GLY A 109 15.02 -2.27 -12.57
CA GLY A 109 16.08 -1.79 -13.47
C GLY A 109 17.37 -1.41 -12.75
N ASN A 110 17.27 -0.95 -11.49
CA ASN A 110 18.41 -0.56 -10.66
C ASN A 110 18.94 -1.74 -9.83
N TYR A 111 18.06 -2.68 -9.44
CA TYR A 111 18.38 -3.80 -8.56
C TYR A 111 17.76 -5.14 -9.03
N PRO A 112 18.23 -5.71 -10.16
CA PRO A 112 17.59 -6.86 -10.80
C PRO A 112 17.69 -8.18 -10.03
N SER A 113 18.59 -8.30 -9.04
CA SER A 113 18.65 -9.48 -8.18
C SER A 113 17.75 -9.36 -6.95
N ALA A 114 17.51 -8.14 -6.47
CA ALA A 114 16.80 -7.91 -5.21
C ALA A 114 15.30 -8.23 -5.32
N TYR A 115 14.67 -7.95 -6.47
CA TYR A 115 13.25 -8.31 -6.62
C TYR A 115 13.00 -9.82 -6.55
N LYS A 116 13.92 -10.63 -7.09
CA LYS A 116 13.81 -12.10 -7.05
C LYS A 116 13.92 -12.62 -5.64
N GLU A 117 14.79 -12.03 -4.82
CA GLU A 117 14.94 -12.37 -3.42
C GLU A 117 13.66 -12.05 -2.65
N VAL A 118 13.12 -10.84 -2.79
CA VAL A 118 11.86 -10.41 -2.16
C VAL A 118 10.70 -11.33 -2.56
N PHE A 119 10.55 -11.61 -3.86
CA PHE A 119 9.45 -12.41 -4.36
C PHE A 119 9.58 -13.86 -3.92
N ASN A 120 10.79 -14.43 -3.95
CA ASN A 120 11.01 -15.80 -3.49
C ASN A 120 10.75 -15.93 -1.99
N THR A 121 11.17 -14.95 -1.19
CA THR A 121 10.91 -14.89 0.25
C THR A 121 9.41 -14.96 0.56
N PHE A 122 8.59 -14.09 -0.03
CA PHE A 122 7.15 -14.11 0.25
C PHE A 122 6.45 -15.31 -0.39
N ARG A 123 6.95 -15.80 -1.52
CA ARG A 123 6.44 -17.03 -2.14
C ARG A 123 6.71 -18.26 -1.30
N THR A 124 7.82 -18.34 -0.57
CA THR A 124 8.13 -19.51 0.27
C THR A 124 7.51 -19.43 1.66
N ASN A 125 7.13 -18.23 2.13
CA ASN A 125 6.48 -18.04 3.42
C ASN A 125 5.12 -18.75 3.51
N HIS A 126 4.93 -19.53 4.58
CA HIS A 126 3.74 -20.34 4.83
C HIS A 126 2.49 -19.49 5.07
N TYR A 127 2.62 -18.43 5.86
CA TYR A 127 1.51 -17.54 6.18
C TYR A 127 0.97 -16.82 4.93
N ILE A 128 1.85 -16.30 4.07
CA ILE A 128 1.44 -15.66 2.80
C ILE A 128 0.77 -16.67 1.86
N LYS A 129 1.34 -17.87 1.71
CA LYS A 129 0.76 -18.93 0.87
C LYS A 129 -0.62 -19.38 1.32
N GLU A 130 -0.82 -19.53 2.63
CA GLU A 130 -2.05 -20.06 3.20
C GLU A 130 -3.17 -19.01 3.18
N PHE A 131 -2.87 -17.78 3.60
CA PHE A 131 -3.89 -16.76 3.84
C PHE A 131 -4.01 -15.71 2.72
N PHE A 132 -2.97 -15.51 1.90
CA PHE A 132 -2.92 -14.45 0.89
C PHE A 132 -2.55 -14.96 -0.52
N PRO A 133 -3.31 -15.91 -1.08
CA PRO A 133 -2.99 -16.53 -2.37
C PRO A 133 -3.02 -15.55 -3.56
N LEU A 134 -3.79 -14.46 -3.50
CA LEU A 134 -3.82 -13.45 -4.56
C LEU A 134 -2.50 -12.67 -4.64
N THR A 135 -1.76 -12.58 -3.54
CA THR A 135 -0.43 -11.95 -3.51
C THR A 135 0.57 -12.80 -4.26
N ILE A 136 0.46 -14.13 -4.16
CA ILE A 136 1.29 -15.05 -4.93
C ILE A 136 1.01 -14.91 -6.43
N LEU A 137 -0.27 -14.82 -6.82
CA LEU A 137 -0.68 -14.62 -8.20
C LEU A 137 -0.21 -13.25 -8.73
N LEU A 138 -0.35 -12.19 -7.93
CA LEU A 138 0.17 -10.85 -8.25
C LEU A 138 1.68 -10.88 -8.50
N MET A 139 2.48 -11.51 -7.63
CA MET A 139 3.93 -11.62 -7.84
C MET A 139 4.27 -12.34 -9.15
N LYS A 140 3.49 -13.36 -9.53
CA LYS A 140 3.68 -14.06 -10.80
C LYS A 140 3.40 -13.13 -12.00
N ILE A 141 2.31 -12.37 -11.96
CA ILE A 141 1.99 -11.36 -12.99
C ILE A 141 3.16 -10.37 -13.16
N LEU A 142 3.69 -9.86 -12.05
CA LEU A 142 4.81 -8.90 -12.07
C LEU A 142 6.09 -9.51 -12.64
N GLU A 143 6.41 -10.77 -12.29
CA GLU A 143 7.58 -11.48 -12.86
C GLU A 143 7.45 -11.72 -14.36
N ASP A 144 6.29 -12.22 -14.79
CA ASP A 144 6.03 -12.55 -16.19
C ASP A 144 6.06 -11.28 -17.05
N GLU A 145 5.57 -10.15 -16.52
CA GLU A 145 5.70 -8.84 -17.16
C GLU A 145 7.16 -8.36 -17.24
N ILE A 146 7.94 -8.46 -16.15
CA ILE A 146 9.37 -8.14 -16.17
C ILE A 146 10.09 -8.96 -17.24
N ALA A 147 9.68 -10.22 -17.43
CA ALA A 147 10.20 -11.11 -18.46
C ALA A 147 9.69 -10.79 -19.88
N GLY A 148 8.74 -9.86 -20.05
CA GLY A 148 8.12 -9.52 -21.33
C GLY A 148 7.14 -10.58 -21.85
N THR A 149 6.57 -11.38 -20.95
CA THR A 149 5.58 -12.41 -21.26
C THR A 149 4.16 -11.81 -21.24
N ASP A 150 3.27 -12.36 -22.05
CA ASP A 150 1.84 -12.02 -22.00
C ASP A 150 1.23 -12.50 -20.68
N VAL A 151 0.62 -11.59 -19.93
CA VAL A 151 0.03 -11.82 -18.61
C VAL A 151 -1.49 -11.84 -18.63
N SER A 152 -2.13 -11.71 -19.79
CA SER A 152 -3.59 -11.53 -19.93
C SER A 152 -4.39 -12.64 -19.22
N ASP A 153 -3.99 -13.90 -19.36
CA ASP A 153 -4.66 -15.03 -18.69
C ASP A 153 -4.55 -14.96 -17.16
N LEU A 154 -3.39 -14.53 -16.63
CA LEU A 154 -3.18 -14.37 -15.19
C LEU A 154 -3.95 -13.16 -14.63
N LEU A 155 -4.06 -12.10 -15.43
CA LEU A 155 -4.86 -10.92 -15.10
C LEU A 155 -6.34 -11.26 -15.00
N ASP A 156 -6.88 -12.02 -15.96
CA ASP A 156 -8.26 -12.52 -15.88
C ASP A 156 -8.41 -13.46 -14.67
N GLU A 157 -7.47 -14.38 -14.44
CA GLU A 157 -7.50 -15.25 -13.26
C GLU A 157 -7.59 -14.44 -11.95
N LEU A 158 -6.73 -13.43 -11.78
CA LEU A 158 -6.72 -12.57 -10.60
C LEU A 158 -8.04 -11.81 -10.45
N TYR A 159 -8.55 -11.25 -11.55
CA TYR A 159 -9.83 -10.56 -11.58
C TYR A 159 -10.99 -11.48 -11.16
N GLN A 160 -11.10 -12.66 -11.77
CA GLN A 160 -12.14 -13.63 -11.42
C GLN A 160 -12.05 -14.04 -9.95
N GLN A 161 -10.84 -14.21 -9.40
CA GLN A 161 -10.68 -14.55 -7.99
C GLN A 161 -11.08 -13.42 -7.04
N LEU A 162 -10.79 -12.15 -7.39
CA LEU A 162 -11.26 -10.98 -6.63
C LEU A 162 -12.79 -10.87 -6.67
N MET A 163 -13.38 -11.03 -7.86
CA MET A 163 -14.82 -10.89 -8.07
C MET A 163 -15.66 -11.99 -7.42
N LYS A 164 -15.07 -13.16 -7.13
CA LYS A 164 -15.71 -14.23 -6.36
C LYS A 164 -15.85 -13.93 -4.86
N ARG A 165 -15.16 -12.91 -4.34
CA ARG A 165 -15.19 -12.55 -2.91
C ARG A 165 -16.34 -11.58 -2.64
N ASP A 166 -17.21 -11.94 -1.70
CA ASP A 166 -18.38 -11.13 -1.33
C ASP A 166 -18.02 -9.93 -0.44
N LEU A 167 -16.97 -10.06 0.38
CA LEU A 167 -16.46 -8.99 1.24
C LEU A 167 -14.98 -8.74 0.93
N TRP A 168 -14.63 -7.46 0.80
CA TRP A 168 -13.28 -6.99 0.57
C TRP A 168 -12.77 -6.25 1.79
N THR A 169 -11.59 -6.65 2.24
CA THR A 169 -10.83 -6.02 3.31
C THR A 169 -9.76 -5.10 2.71
N SER A 170 -8.93 -4.51 3.57
CA SER A 170 -7.73 -3.77 3.15
C SER A 170 -6.82 -4.61 2.25
N TYR A 171 -6.85 -5.95 2.37
CA TYR A 171 -6.09 -6.86 1.53
C TYR A 171 -6.50 -6.78 0.05
N GLU A 172 -7.77 -7.00 -0.27
CA GLU A 172 -8.25 -6.96 -1.66
C GLU A 172 -8.03 -5.60 -2.28
N VAL A 173 -8.25 -4.53 -1.52
CA VAL A 173 -7.98 -3.16 -1.97
C VAL A 173 -6.50 -2.98 -2.29
N MET A 174 -5.59 -3.52 -1.49
CA MET A 174 -4.15 -3.50 -1.79
C MET A 174 -3.77 -4.32 -3.01
N VAL A 175 -4.40 -5.47 -3.26
CA VAL A 175 -4.18 -6.24 -4.49
C VAL A 175 -4.58 -5.42 -5.72
N ILE A 176 -5.74 -4.76 -5.67
CA ILE A 176 -6.25 -3.91 -6.76
C ILE A 176 -5.35 -2.70 -6.98
N PHE A 177 -4.94 -2.05 -5.89
CA PHE A 177 -3.98 -0.96 -5.95
C PHE A 177 -2.67 -1.40 -6.59
N SER A 178 -2.08 -2.51 -6.14
CA SER A 178 -0.86 -3.05 -6.74
C SER A 178 -1.02 -3.39 -8.21
N LEU A 179 -2.20 -3.86 -8.63
CA LEU A 179 -2.50 -4.13 -10.02
C LEU A 179 -2.56 -2.86 -10.88
N ALA A 180 -3.08 -1.75 -10.33
CA ALA A 180 -3.16 -0.47 -11.04
C ALA A 180 -1.78 0.10 -11.41
N GLU A 181 -0.78 -0.21 -10.59
CA GLU A 181 0.62 0.22 -10.71
C GLU A 181 1.46 -0.65 -11.68
N VAL A 182 0.88 -1.74 -12.22
CA VAL A 182 1.51 -2.59 -13.23
C VAL A 182 1.62 -1.82 -14.56
N LYS A 183 2.83 -1.70 -15.11
CA LYS A 183 3.13 -0.81 -16.27
C LYS A 183 2.39 -1.20 -17.55
N SER A 184 2.30 -2.50 -17.83
CA SER A 184 1.62 -3.09 -18.98
C SER A 184 0.11 -3.11 -18.85
N PHE A 185 -0.41 -2.86 -17.64
CA PHE A 185 -1.83 -2.94 -17.37
C PHE A 185 -2.56 -1.71 -17.91
N LYS A 186 -3.08 -1.84 -19.13
CA LYS A 186 -3.82 -0.81 -19.87
C LYS A 186 -5.33 -0.96 -19.80
N GLU A 187 -5.84 -2.05 -19.22
CA GLU A 187 -7.27 -2.36 -19.19
C GLU A 187 -8.02 -1.54 -18.14
N ILE A 188 -8.23 -0.26 -18.42
CA ILE A 188 -8.98 0.64 -17.53
C ILE A 188 -10.36 0.09 -17.17
N ASN A 189 -11.01 -0.64 -18.08
CA ASN A 189 -12.33 -1.22 -17.86
C ASN A 189 -12.34 -2.22 -16.69
N LEU A 190 -11.29 -3.03 -16.55
CA LEU A 190 -11.20 -4.02 -15.49
C LEU A 190 -11.02 -3.33 -14.13
N LEU A 191 -10.15 -2.32 -14.05
CA LEU A 191 -9.95 -1.55 -12.82
C LEU A 191 -11.16 -0.68 -12.47
N ASP A 192 -11.84 -0.11 -13.46
CA ASP A 192 -13.08 0.66 -13.28
C ASP A 192 -14.20 -0.25 -12.74
N ASN A 193 -14.35 -1.46 -13.28
CA ASN A 193 -15.29 -2.46 -12.76
C ASN A 193 -14.96 -2.89 -11.32
N LEU A 194 -13.68 -3.09 -11.00
CA LEU A 194 -13.24 -3.39 -9.64
C LEU A 194 -13.52 -2.21 -8.68
N TYR A 195 -13.34 -0.99 -9.17
CA TYR A 195 -13.64 0.22 -8.42
C TYR A 195 -15.14 0.40 -8.18
N ASP A 196 -15.98 0.08 -9.18
CA ASP A 196 -17.45 0.15 -9.06
C ASP A 196 -17.99 -0.70 -7.91
N VAL A 197 -17.40 -1.87 -7.69
CA VAL A 197 -17.81 -2.76 -6.60
C VAL A 197 -17.07 -2.51 -5.29
N LEU A 198 -16.03 -1.66 -5.28
CA LEU A 198 -15.23 -1.38 -4.09
C LEU A 198 -16.09 -0.73 -3.00
N ASP A 199 -16.88 0.28 -3.33
CA ASP A 199 -17.74 0.98 -2.37
C ASP A 199 -18.80 0.01 -1.76
N ASP A 200 -19.27 -0.99 -2.52
CA ASP A 200 -20.28 -1.95 -2.06
C ASP A 200 -19.69 -3.13 -1.26
N ARG A 201 -18.46 -3.56 -1.59
CA ARG A 201 -17.83 -4.75 -1.02
C ARG A 201 -16.84 -4.44 0.10
N SER A 202 -16.37 -3.20 0.22
CA SER A 202 -15.42 -2.81 1.26
C SER A 202 -16.07 -2.00 2.36
N ILE A 203 -15.74 -2.33 3.61
CA ILE A 203 -16.08 -1.53 4.79
C ILE A 203 -14.81 -0.79 5.18
N ILE A 204 -14.68 0.46 4.72
CA ILE A 204 -13.57 1.33 5.13
C ILE A 204 -14.05 2.18 6.28
N GLU A 205 -13.46 1.97 7.44
CA GLU A 205 -13.77 2.75 8.63
C GLU A 205 -13.40 4.22 8.45
N TYR A 206 -14.15 5.11 9.10
CA TYR A 206 -14.01 6.56 8.94
C TYR A 206 -12.59 7.06 9.28
N ASP A 207 -11.94 6.40 10.23
CA ASP A 207 -10.63 6.75 10.78
C ASP A 207 -9.47 5.90 10.23
N ASP A 208 -9.73 5.03 9.24
CA ASP A 208 -8.69 4.31 8.52
C ASP A 208 -7.99 5.21 7.49
N ASN A 209 -7.17 6.12 8.02
CA ASN A 209 -6.40 7.10 7.26
C ASN A 209 -5.52 6.46 6.18
N TYR A 210 -5.06 5.23 6.42
CA TYR A 210 -4.20 4.50 5.49
C TYR A 210 -5.00 4.03 4.27
N MET A 211 -6.14 3.38 4.49
CA MET A 211 -7.01 2.94 3.40
C MET A 211 -7.62 4.10 2.62
N ILE A 212 -7.97 5.20 3.29
CA ILE A 212 -8.41 6.44 2.64
C ILE A 212 -7.32 6.95 1.67
N SER A 213 -6.06 6.89 2.07
CA SER A 213 -4.94 7.31 1.24
C SER A 213 -4.77 6.39 0.04
N ILE A 214 -4.74 5.07 0.22
CA ILE A 214 -4.60 4.10 -0.88
C ILE A 214 -5.72 4.24 -1.91
N ILE A 215 -6.97 4.33 -1.45
CA ILE A 215 -8.11 4.44 -2.35
C ILE A 215 -8.06 5.75 -3.13
N THR A 216 -7.59 6.82 -2.50
CA THR A 216 -7.40 8.10 -3.21
C THR A 216 -6.29 8.00 -4.25
N ILE A 217 -5.17 7.34 -3.94
CA ILE A 217 -4.11 7.09 -4.92
C ILE A 217 -4.65 6.23 -6.06
N PHE A 218 -5.40 5.16 -5.78
CA PHE A 218 -6.01 4.32 -6.81
C PHE A 218 -6.97 5.11 -7.72
N ARG A 219 -7.81 5.98 -7.15
CA ARG A 219 -8.67 6.91 -7.91
C ARG A 219 -7.85 7.84 -8.80
N TYR A 220 -6.70 8.31 -8.32
CA TYR A 220 -5.77 9.13 -9.10
C TYR A 220 -5.13 8.35 -10.25
N SER A 221 -4.69 7.10 -10.03
CA SER A 221 -4.18 6.23 -11.10
C SER A 221 -5.25 5.99 -12.18
N LEU A 222 -6.52 5.82 -11.79
CA LEU A 222 -7.65 5.72 -12.73
C LEU A 222 -7.90 7.03 -13.50
N PHE A 223 -7.78 8.17 -12.83
CA PHE A 223 -7.85 9.49 -13.46
C PHE A 223 -6.73 9.67 -14.51
N ALA A 224 -5.47 9.39 -14.16
CA ALA A 224 -4.33 9.48 -15.07
C ALA A 224 -4.47 8.54 -16.28
N LYS A 225 -4.88 7.28 -16.07
CA LYS A 225 -5.16 6.35 -17.17
C LYS A 225 -6.31 6.85 -18.06
N SER A 226 -7.33 7.51 -17.48
CA SER A 226 -8.44 8.10 -18.25
C SER A 226 -7.97 9.27 -19.12
N LEU A 227 -6.98 10.04 -18.67
CA LEU A 227 -6.35 11.11 -19.47
C LEU A 227 -5.62 10.56 -20.68
N ALA A 228 -4.78 9.55 -20.49
CA ALA A 228 -4.05 8.90 -21.59
C ALA A 228 -5.00 8.28 -22.64
N LEU A 229 -6.19 7.82 -22.21
CA LEU A 229 -7.23 7.29 -23.09
C LEU A 229 -8.21 8.36 -23.61
N ARG A 230 -8.11 9.61 -23.14
CA ARG A 230 -8.98 10.74 -23.50
C ARG A 230 -10.46 10.48 -23.24
N ASP A 231 -10.77 9.71 -22.19
CA ASP A 231 -12.13 9.37 -21.79
C ASP A 231 -12.71 10.47 -20.89
N VAL A 232 -13.35 11.47 -21.49
CA VAL A 232 -13.91 12.65 -20.79
C VAL A 232 -14.86 12.26 -19.66
N ALA A 233 -15.69 11.24 -19.86
CA ALA A 233 -16.65 10.81 -18.86
C ALA A 233 -15.94 10.27 -17.62
N ARG A 234 -14.92 9.42 -17.81
CA ARG A 234 -14.12 8.87 -16.71
C ARG A 234 -13.22 9.90 -16.04
N ILE A 235 -12.61 10.81 -16.81
CA ILE A 235 -11.82 11.93 -16.27
C ILE A 235 -12.67 12.71 -15.26
N LYS A 236 -13.87 13.14 -15.65
CA LYS A 236 -14.79 13.90 -14.76
C LYS A 236 -15.22 13.09 -13.53
N ARG A 237 -15.53 11.81 -13.74
CA ARG A 237 -15.95 10.88 -12.67
C ARG A 237 -14.87 10.74 -11.61
N PHE A 238 -13.65 10.36 -11.99
CA PHE A 238 -12.57 10.10 -11.05
C PHE A 238 -12.06 11.38 -10.41
N TYR A 239 -11.97 12.49 -11.16
CA TYR A 239 -11.70 13.81 -10.57
C TYR A 239 -12.67 14.12 -9.42
N THR A 240 -13.98 13.99 -9.65
CA THR A 240 -15.00 14.25 -8.63
C THR A 240 -14.83 13.35 -7.40
N LYS A 241 -14.54 12.06 -7.61
CA LYS A 241 -14.31 11.09 -6.52
C LYS A 241 -13.04 11.40 -5.71
N ILE A 242 -11.98 11.88 -6.36
CA ILE A 242 -10.75 12.35 -5.68
C ILE A 242 -11.06 13.57 -4.83
N GLN A 243 -11.75 14.58 -5.38
CA GLN A 243 -12.11 15.80 -4.65
C GLN A 243 -13.06 15.54 -3.47
N ALA A 244 -13.86 14.47 -3.54
CA ALA A 244 -14.74 14.05 -2.44
C ALA A 244 -14.02 13.27 -1.31
N SER A 245 -12.77 12.83 -1.51
CA SER A 245 -12.00 12.14 -0.49
C SER A 245 -11.79 13.04 0.74
N ARG A 246 -11.96 12.48 1.94
CA ARG A 246 -11.71 13.19 3.18
C ARG A 246 -10.21 13.29 3.41
N HIS A 247 -9.76 14.44 3.91
CA HIS A 247 -8.39 14.58 4.38
C HIS A 247 -8.34 15.24 5.77
N ASN A 248 -7.31 14.88 6.52
CA ASN A 248 -6.94 15.51 7.78
C ASN A 248 -5.39 15.57 7.87
N ILE A 249 -4.85 15.99 9.02
CA ILE A 249 -3.40 16.12 9.21
C ILE A 249 -2.63 14.79 9.06
N LEU A 250 -3.28 13.65 9.25
CA LEU A 250 -2.70 12.31 9.10
C LEU A 250 -2.77 11.80 7.65
N THR A 251 -3.48 12.49 6.75
CA THR A 251 -3.63 12.11 5.34
C THR A 251 -3.23 13.27 4.42
N LEU A 252 -2.14 13.97 4.72
CA LEU A 252 -1.65 15.09 3.92
C LEU A 252 -1.46 14.73 2.44
N GLN A 253 -1.07 13.47 2.16
CA GLN A 253 -0.92 12.96 0.81
C GLN A 253 -2.23 13.01 0.00
N VAL A 254 -3.39 12.80 0.64
CA VAL A 254 -4.71 12.96 0.00
C VAL A 254 -4.91 14.41 -0.45
N SER A 255 -4.56 15.39 0.38
CA SER A 255 -4.64 16.81 0.01
C SER A 255 -3.73 17.17 -1.16
N VAL A 256 -2.52 16.59 -1.21
CA VAL A 256 -1.58 16.77 -2.33
C VAL A 256 -2.17 16.25 -3.63
N ILE A 257 -2.70 15.02 -3.62
CA ILE A 257 -3.34 14.39 -4.79
C ILE A 257 -4.58 15.18 -5.24
N GLN A 258 -5.39 15.66 -4.30
CA GLN A 258 -6.52 16.54 -4.61
C GLN A 258 -6.07 17.81 -5.31
N ARG A 259 -5.01 18.47 -4.83
CA ARG A 259 -4.49 19.68 -5.47
C ARG A 259 -3.87 19.40 -6.83
N LEU A 260 -3.11 18.32 -6.97
CA LEU A 260 -2.49 17.91 -8.24
C LEU A 260 -3.55 17.62 -9.31
N SER A 261 -4.56 16.81 -8.98
CA SER A 261 -5.67 16.53 -9.90
C SER A 261 -6.49 17.78 -10.25
N GLU A 262 -6.63 18.74 -9.34
CA GLU A 262 -7.23 20.05 -9.62
C GLU A 262 -6.41 20.86 -10.62
N ILE A 263 -5.08 20.91 -10.47
CA ILE A 263 -4.17 21.58 -11.42
C ILE A 263 -4.29 20.98 -12.82
N ILE A 264 -4.25 19.65 -12.92
CA ILE A 264 -4.39 18.94 -14.20
C ILE A 264 -5.77 19.21 -14.82
N TYR A 265 -6.82 19.21 -13.99
CA TYR A 265 -8.18 19.54 -14.44
C TYR A 265 -8.29 20.98 -14.97
N MET A 266 -7.61 21.95 -14.35
CA MET A 266 -7.53 23.33 -14.84
C MET A 266 -6.90 23.40 -16.23
N GLU A 267 -5.88 22.59 -16.53
CA GLU A 267 -5.30 22.55 -17.88
C GLU A 267 -6.25 22.01 -18.93
N LEU A 268 -6.99 20.95 -18.58
CA LEU A 268 -7.98 20.36 -19.47
C LEU A 268 -9.08 21.38 -19.84
N THR A 269 -9.49 22.22 -18.90
CA THR A 269 -10.50 23.27 -19.11
C THR A 269 -9.93 24.55 -19.72
N GLY A 270 -8.63 24.60 -20.04
CA GLY A 270 -7.98 25.76 -20.67
C GLY A 270 -7.54 26.85 -19.69
N GLU A 271 -7.55 26.61 -18.38
CA GLU A 271 -7.13 27.55 -17.34
C GLU A 271 -5.61 27.48 -17.04
N TYR A 272 -4.77 27.40 -18.08
CA TYR A 272 -3.31 27.16 -18.00
C TYR A 272 -2.57 28.10 -17.05
N ALA A 273 -2.87 29.41 -17.10
CA ALA A 273 -2.20 30.38 -16.25
C ALA A 273 -2.49 30.12 -14.75
N LYS A 274 -3.70 29.64 -14.42
CA LYS A 274 -4.04 29.26 -13.04
C LYS A 274 -3.41 27.93 -12.66
N ALA A 275 -3.37 26.97 -13.58
CA ALA A 275 -2.71 25.69 -13.37
C ALA A 275 -1.23 25.90 -12.99
N ALA A 276 -0.48 26.68 -13.78
CA ALA A 276 0.94 26.97 -13.53
C ALA A 276 1.19 27.64 -12.17
N VAL A 277 0.36 28.62 -11.79
CA VAL A 277 0.48 29.29 -10.47
C VAL A 277 0.20 28.33 -9.33
N ASN A 278 -0.78 27.42 -9.47
CA ASN A 278 -1.10 26.45 -8.44
C ASN A 278 -0.04 25.34 -8.35
N LEU A 279 0.55 24.92 -9.48
CA LEU A 279 1.67 23.98 -9.48
C LEU A 279 2.85 24.52 -8.69
N GLN A 280 3.27 25.76 -8.95
CA GLN A 280 4.37 26.39 -8.20
C GLN A 280 4.10 26.41 -6.69
N LYS A 281 2.86 26.70 -6.28
CA LYS A 281 2.46 26.66 -4.87
C LYS A 281 2.48 25.24 -4.31
N LEU A 282 2.01 24.25 -5.07
CA LEU A 282 2.02 22.86 -4.65
C LEU A 282 3.46 22.38 -4.43
N LEU A 283 4.37 22.63 -5.38
CA LEU A 283 5.78 22.24 -5.27
C LEU A 283 6.45 22.86 -4.03
N LEU A 284 6.20 24.15 -3.75
CA LEU A 284 6.70 24.82 -2.54
C LEU A 284 6.16 24.21 -1.24
N VAL A 285 4.87 23.85 -1.21
CA VAL A 285 4.26 23.21 -0.03
C VAL A 285 4.78 21.79 0.14
N SER A 286 4.92 21.03 -0.95
CA SER A 286 5.49 19.67 -0.92
C SER A 286 6.93 19.68 -0.41
N GLU A 287 7.76 20.63 -0.85
CA GLU A 287 9.11 20.86 -0.29
C GLU A 287 9.06 21.10 1.22
N PHE A 288 8.22 22.05 1.67
CA PHE A 288 8.10 22.36 3.09
C PHE A 288 7.63 21.16 3.93
N VAL A 289 6.68 20.37 3.42
CA VAL A 289 6.17 19.16 4.09
C VAL A 289 7.27 18.11 4.20
N ILE A 290 8.06 17.88 3.15
CA ILE A 290 9.19 16.92 3.14
C ILE A 290 10.28 17.36 4.12
N GLU A 291 10.64 18.65 4.13
CA GLU A 291 11.68 19.18 5.00
C GLU A 291 11.31 19.08 6.50
N ASN A 292 10.03 19.24 6.83
CA ASN A 292 9.56 19.24 8.22
C ASN A 292 9.01 17.88 8.69
N ASN A 293 8.54 17.02 7.80
CA ASN A 293 8.14 15.64 8.10
C ASN A 293 9.16 14.68 7.51
N LYS A 294 10.33 14.54 8.15
CA LYS A 294 11.39 13.55 7.81
C LYS A 294 10.93 12.08 7.69
N VAL A 295 9.65 11.80 7.98
CA VAL A 295 8.97 10.50 7.84
C VAL A 295 8.42 10.29 6.42
N LEU A 296 8.12 11.37 5.69
CA LEU A 296 7.73 11.35 4.28
C LEU A 296 8.96 11.83 3.50
N GLY A 297 9.83 10.90 3.12
CA GLY A 297 11.06 11.20 2.38
C GLY A 297 10.81 11.96 1.07
N ASN A 298 11.88 12.34 0.36
CA ASN A 298 11.91 13.10 -0.91
C ASN A 298 11.02 12.57 -2.07
N ARG A 299 10.18 11.54 -1.86
CA ARG A 299 9.25 10.95 -2.81
C ARG A 299 8.14 11.92 -3.24
N ASP A 300 7.42 12.59 -2.33
CA ASP A 300 6.16 13.26 -2.71
C ASP A 300 6.33 14.45 -3.69
N LYS A 301 7.49 15.13 -3.68
CA LYS A 301 7.77 16.21 -4.62
C LYS A 301 8.12 15.69 -6.02
N LEU A 302 8.99 14.69 -6.09
CA LEU A 302 9.43 14.09 -7.36
C LEU A 302 8.25 13.48 -8.10
N TYR A 303 7.34 12.78 -7.39
CA TYR A 303 6.17 12.18 -8.02
C TYR A 303 5.13 13.22 -8.47
N ALA A 304 4.90 14.30 -7.73
CA ALA A 304 3.94 15.33 -8.15
C ALA A 304 4.39 16.11 -9.39
N GLU A 305 5.70 16.34 -9.55
CA GLU A 305 6.29 16.95 -10.74
C GLU A 305 6.28 15.96 -11.93
N ASP A 306 6.76 14.74 -11.72
CA ASP A 306 6.76 13.69 -12.77
C ASP A 306 5.33 13.37 -13.28
N ASP A 307 4.35 13.23 -12.38
CA ASP A 307 2.96 12.94 -12.75
C ASP A 307 2.28 14.11 -13.45
N TYR A 308 2.61 15.35 -13.05
CA TYR A 308 2.15 16.55 -13.75
C TYR A 308 2.75 16.61 -15.16
N ASP A 309 4.06 16.41 -15.31
CA ASP A 309 4.74 16.47 -16.60
C ASP A 309 4.17 15.44 -17.58
N LEU A 310 3.97 14.19 -17.14
CA LEU A 310 3.32 13.15 -17.95
C LEU A 310 1.90 13.55 -18.38
N SER A 311 1.12 14.10 -17.45
CA SER A 311 -0.25 14.55 -17.74
C SER A 311 -0.25 15.75 -18.70
N HIS A 312 0.67 16.69 -18.50
CA HIS A 312 0.84 17.87 -19.34
C HIS A 312 1.21 17.49 -20.78
N GLU A 313 2.14 16.55 -20.95
CA GLU A 313 2.52 16.02 -22.26
C GLU A 313 1.32 15.40 -23.00
N GLU A 314 0.52 14.57 -22.33
CA GLU A 314 -0.68 13.97 -22.92
C GLU A 314 -1.75 15.01 -23.29
N ILE A 315 -1.95 16.03 -22.45
CA ILE A 315 -2.88 17.13 -22.74
C ILE A 315 -2.39 17.97 -23.92
N ALA A 316 -1.11 18.35 -23.94
CA ALA A 316 -0.52 19.13 -25.01
C ALA A 316 -0.64 18.41 -26.36
N LYS A 317 -0.34 17.11 -26.38
CA LYS A 317 -0.51 16.25 -27.55
C LYS A 317 -1.96 16.16 -28.01
N TRP A 318 -2.91 16.02 -27.08
CA TRP A 318 -4.34 16.01 -27.42
C TRP A 318 -4.77 17.32 -28.09
N ARG A 319 -4.32 18.47 -27.58
CA ARG A 319 -4.62 19.78 -28.19
C ARG A 319 -4.02 19.92 -29.59
N GLU A 320 -2.77 19.50 -29.75
CA GLU A 320 -2.07 19.54 -31.04
C GLU A 320 -2.83 18.72 -32.09
N GLU A 321 -3.24 17.50 -31.75
CA GLU A 321 -3.99 16.61 -32.65
C GLU A 321 -5.36 17.17 -33.03
N LEU A 322 -6.02 17.89 -32.13
CA LEU A 322 -7.29 18.57 -32.43
C LEU A 322 -7.10 19.92 -33.15
N GLY A 323 -5.89 20.46 -33.19
CA GLY A 323 -5.61 21.79 -33.74
C GLY A 323 -6.27 22.93 -32.95
N VAL A 324 -6.46 22.76 -31.63
CA VAL A 324 -7.12 23.73 -30.76
C VAL A 324 -6.12 24.55 -29.95
N SER A 325 -6.52 25.73 -29.49
CA SER A 325 -5.69 26.57 -28.63
C SER A 325 -5.51 25.97 -27.23
N GLN A 326 -4.56 26.51 -26.47
CA GLN A 326 -4.38 26.20 -25.05
C GLN A 326 -5.65 26.52 -24.24
N ASP A 327 -6.35 27.60 -24.54
CA ASP A 327 -7.55 28.00 -23.78
C ASP A 327 -8.82 27.20 -24.11
N TYR A 328 -8.74 26.19 -25.00
CA TYR A 328 -9.90 25.38 -25.37
C TYR A 328 -10.29 24.39 -24.26
N ASP A 329 -11.58 24.16 -24.01
CA ASP A 329 -12.02 23.16 -23.01
C ASP A 329 -12.08 21.76 -23.63
N LEU A 330 -11.10 20.90 -23.30
CA LEU A 330 -11.02 19.52 -23.79
C LEU A 330 -12.08 18.59 -23.17
N LEU A 331 -12.81 19.07 -22.17
CA LEU A 331 -13.83 18.28 -21.46
C LEU A 331 -15.24 18.55 -21.98
N THR A 332 -15.40 19.30 -23.08
CA THR A 332 -16.72 19.65 -23.67
C THR A 332 -17.16 18.75 -24.80
#